data_AF-A0A0L0UHE3-F1
#
_entry.id   AF-A0A0L0UHE3-F1
#
_cell.length_a   1.000
_cell.length_b   1.000
_cell.length_c   1.000
_cell.angle_alpha   90.00
_cell.angle_beta   90.00
_cell.angle_gamma   90.00
#
_symmetry.space_group_name_H-M   'P 1'
#
loop_
_entity.id
_entity.type
_entity.pdbx_description
1 polymer ?
#
loop_
_entity_poly.entity_id
_entity_poly.type
_entity_poly.pdbx_seq_one_letter_code
_entity_poly.pdbx_strand_id
1 'polypeptide(L)'
;MDPTITIARGRTVSPPYCQAPTDFFSDDQYLLADSAFTATTTVVPAFKRARNRGLTEEQHDFNRHLSGVRVGIENFIGLFKNRFESLKGRSF
;
A
#
# COMPACT_ATOMS: atom_id res chain seq x y z
N MET A 1 -3.57 -15.58 -24.76
CA MET A 1 -4.11 -14.56 -23.85
C MET A 1 -2.93 -13.82 -23.27
N ASP A 2 -2.83 -12.53 -23.57
CA ASP A 2 -1.64 -11.70 -23.34
C ASP A 2 -1.90 -10.77 -22.13
N PRO A 3 -1.14 -10.87 -21.02
CA PRO A 3 -1.23 -9.91 -19.94
C PRO A 3 -0.09 -8.89 -20.05
N THR A 4 -0.01 -8.17 -21.17
CA THR A 4 0.86 -6.99 -21.28
C THR A 4 0.16 -5.78 -20.65
N ILE A 5 0.31 -5.62 -19.33
CA ILE A 5 0.20 -4.30 -18.69
C ILE A 5 1.59 -3.66 -18.76
N THR A 6 1.75 -2.80 -19.75
CA THR A 6 2.91 -1.92 -19.96
C THR A 6 3.14 -1.03 -18.74
N ILE A 7 4.12 -1.36 -17.89
CA ILE A 7 4.58 -0.49 -16.80
C ILE A 7 5.70 0.42 -17.33
N ALA A 8 5.40 1.73 -17.37
CA ALA A 8 6.35 2.77 -17.73
C ALA A 8 7.58 2.76 -16.81
N ARG A 9 8.77 2.81 -17.42
CA ARG A 9 10.07 2.80 -16.75
C ARG A 9 10.21 3.97 -15.77
N GLY A 10 10.12 3.66 -14.47
CA GLY A 10 10.52 4.53 -13.36
C GLY A 10 11.30 3.71 -12.36
N ARG A 11 12.48 4.21 -11.95
CA ARG A 11 13.48 3.49 -11.13
C ARG A 11 12.88 2.72 -9.95
N THR A 12 13.19 1.43 -9.90
CA THR A 12 12.83 0.49 -8.84
C THR A 12 13.59 0.84 -7.55
N VAL A 13 12.87 1.25 -6.52
CA VAL A 13 13.35 1.17 -5.13
C VAL A 13 12.42 0.20 -4.40
N SER A 14 12.82 -1.07 -4.37
CA SER A 14 12.16 -2.09 -3.57
C SER A 14 12.39 -1.78 -2.08
N PRO A 15 11.33 -1.77 -1.23
CA PRO A 15 11.50 -1.67 0.22
C PRO A 15 12.43 -2.77 0.74
N PRO A 16 13.20 -2.54 1.82
CA PRO A 16 14.23 -3.48 2.30
C PRO A 16 13.68 -4.85 2.73
N TYR A 17 12.37 -4.98 2.98
CA TYR A 17 11.71 -6.25 3.30
C TYR A 17 11.32 -7.09 2.07
N CYS A 18 11.53 -6.59 0.85
CA CYS A 18 11.08 -7.22 -0.40
C CYS A 18 12.20 -7.96 -1.16
N GLN A 19 13.23 -8.46 -0.47
CA GLN A 19 14.36 -9.14 -1.12
C GLN A 19 14.02 -10.59 -1.55
N ALA A 20 13.03 -11.22 -0.91
CA ALA A 20 12.53 -12.56 -1.27
C ALA A 20 11.01 -12.71 -0.96
N PRO A 21 10.12 -12.10 -1.77
CA PRO A 21 8.68 -12.12 -1.50
C PRO A 21 8.06 -13.53 -1.50
N THR A 22 8.64 -14.44 -2.28
CA THR A 22 8.22 -15.85 -2.42
C THR A 22 8.37 -16.66 -1.13
N ASP A 23 9.19 -16.20 -0.20
CA ASP A 23 9.45 -16.91 1.06
C ASP A 23 8.40 -16.58 2.13
N PHE A 24 7.60 -15.52 1.92
CA PHE A 24 6.68 -14.98 2.92
C PHE A 24 5.23 -14.86 2.46
N PHE A 25 4.97 -14.93 1.16
CA PHE A 25 3.64 -14.81 0.57
C PHE A 25 3.32 -16.07 -0.24
N SER A 26 2.16 -16.67 0.00
CA SER A 26 1.55 -17.61 -0.94
C SER A 26 1.07 -16.90 -2.20
N ASP A 27 0.80 -17.64 -3.29
CA ASP A 27 0.43 -17.10 -4.60
C ASP A 27 -0.77 -16.10 -4.58
N ASP A 28 -1.66 -16.21 -3.61
CA ASP A 28 -2.85 -15.33 -3.45
C ASP A 28 -2.72 -14.29 -2.33
N GLN A 29 -1.51 -14.07 -1.80
CA GLN A 29 -1.28 -13.13 -0.72
C GLN A 29 -0.56 -11.87 -1.20
N TYR A 30 -1.07 -10.73 -0.77
CA TYR A 30 -0.53 -9.42 -1.13
C TYR A 30 -0.66 -8.43 0.02
N LEU A 31 0.25 -7.45 0.02
CA LEU A 31 0.23 -6.31 0.92
C LEU A 31 -0.49 -5.14 0.27
N LEU A 32 -1.47 -4.59 0.97
CA LEU A 32 -2.09 -3.32 0.61
C LEU A 32 -1.20 -2.17 1.07
N ALA A 33 -0.82 -1.29 0.16
CA ALA A 33 0.14 -0.22 0.41
C ALA A 33 -0.39 1.16 0.05
N ASP A 34 0.31 2.20 0.52
CA ASP A 34 0.03 3.57 0.11
C ASP A 34 0.34 3.79 -1.38
N SER A 35 -0.27 4.82 -1.97
CA SER A 35 -0.04 5.25 -3.35
C SER A 35 1.41 5.66 -3.67
N ALA A 36 2.20 5.95 -2.64
CA ALA A 36 3.62 6.21 -2.76
C ALA A 36 4.45 4.95 -3.11
N PHE A 37 3.89 3.76 -2.87
CA PHE A 37 4.57 2.50 -3.17
C PHE A 37 4.41 2.10 -4.64
N THR A 38 5.38 1.34 -5.14
CA THR A 38 5.34 0.78 -6.48
C THR A 38 4.60 -0.55 -6.45
N ALA A 39 3.69 -0.75 -7.41
CA ALA A 39 2.99 -2.02 -7.56
C ALA A 39 3.97 -3.14 -7.93
N THR A 40 3.89 -4.26 -7.21
CA THR A 40 4.65 -5.48 -7.46
C THR A 40 3.72 -6.69 -7.32
N THR A 41 4.22 -7.90 -7.61
CA THR A 41 3.42 -9.14 -7.49
C THR A 41 2.81 -9.33 -6.10
N THR A 42 3.48 -8.85 -5.05
CA THR A 42 3.04 -9.00 -3.65
C THR A 42 2.61 -7.68 -3.01
N VAL A 43 2.64 -6.56 -3.72
CA VAL A 43 2.28 -5.24 -3.19
C VAL A 43 1.29 -4.54 -4.11
N VAL A 44 0.10 -4.27 -3.57
CA VAL A 44 -0.99 -3.58 -4.26
C VAL A 44 -1.14 -2.19 -3.64
N PRO A 45 -0.62 -1.13 -4.28
CA PRO A 45 -0.72 0.23 -3.78
C PRO A 45 -2.09 0.85 -4.06
N ALA A 46 -2.47 1.85 -3.27
CA ALA A 46 -3.61 2.72 -3.56
C ALA A 46 -3.44 3.43 -4.92
N PHE A 47 -4.54 3.61 -5.65
CA PHE A 47 -4.48 4.32 -6.93
C PHE A 47 -4.25 5.81 -6.72
N LYS A 48 -3.28 6.39 -7.43
CA LYS A 48 -3.09 7.85 -7.50
C LYS A 48 -3.68 8.41 -8.78
N ARG A 49 -4.19 9.63 -8.69
CA ARG A 49 -4.61 10.38 -9.88
C ARG A 49 -3.38 10.71 -10.73
N ALA A 50 -3.37 10.27 -11.99
CA ALA A 50 -2.31 10.63 -12.92
C ALA A 50 -2.51 12.06 -13.45
N ARG A 51 -1.42 12.72 -13.88
CA ARG A 51 -1.51 14.02 -14.53
C ARG A 51 -2.36 13.86 -15.81
N ASN A 52 -3.50 14.54 -15.85
CA ASN A 52 -4.49 14.52 -16.94
C ASN A 52 -5.37 13.26 -17.07
N ARG A 53 -5.38 12.34 -16.10
CA ARG A 53 -6.36 11.23 -16.08
C ARG A 53 -7.02 11.15 -14.69
N GLY A 54 -8.34 11.21 -14.66
CA GLY A 54 -9.12 10.94 -13.46
C GLY A 54 -9.00 9.47 -13.04
N LEU A 55 -9.30 9.18 -11.78
CA LEU A 55 -9.51 7.81 -11.33
C LEU A 55 -10.84 7.31 -11.89
N THR A 56 -10.92 6.04 -12.25
CA THR A 56 -12.21 5.40 -12.58
C THR A 56 -13.05 5.21 -11.31
N GLU A 57 -14.36 4.99 -11.45
CA GLU A 57 -15.23 4.68 -10.30
C GLU A 57 -14.71 3.46 -9.51
N GLU A 58 -14.29 2.41 -10.21
CA GLU A 58 -13.71 1.20 -9.59
C GLU A 58 -12.44 1.50 -8.78
N GLN A 59 -11.58 2.39 -9.26
CA GLN A 59 -10.38 2.82 -8.54
C GLN A 59 -10.73 3.68 -7.32
N HIS A 60 -11.78 4.49 -7.43
CA HIS A 60 -12.33 5.25 -6.32
C HIS A 60 -12.90 4.34 -5.23
N ASP A 61 -13.68 3.33 -5.62
CA ASP A 61 -14.25 2.35 -4.71
C ASP A 61 -13.17 1.52 -4.02
N PHE A 62 -12.16 1.06 -4.77
CA PHE A 62 -11.01 0.38 -4.18
C PHE A 62 -10.30 1.25 -3.13
N ASN A 63 -9.97 2.49 -3.48
CA ASN A 63 -9.33 3.43 -2.55
C ASN A 63 -10.21 3.72 -1.33
N ARG A 64 -11.53 3.82 -1.51
CA ARG A 64 -12.48 4.04 -0.41
C ARG A 64 -12.46 2.90 0.60
N HIS A 65 -12.49 1.66 0.13
CA HIS A 65 -12.38 0.48 1.00
C HIS A 65 -11.03 0.42 1.70
N LEU A 66 -9.95 0.65 0.96
CA LEU A 66 -8.59 0.66 1.50
C LEU A 66 -8.41 1.74 2.58
N SER A 67 -8.92 2.95 2.37
CA SER A 67 -8.92 4.02 3.37
C SER A 67 -9.71 3.64 4.61
N GLY A 68 -10.86 2.96 4.48
CA GLY A 68 -11.65 2.50 5.62
C GLY A 68 -10.86 1.56 6.54
N VAL A 69 -10.16 0.58 5.96
CA VAL A 69 -9.30 -0.35 6.73
C VAL A 69 -8.16 0.39 7.41
N ARG A 70 -7.50 1.32 6.69
CA ARG A 70 -6.40 2.13 7.25
C ARG A 70 -6.82 2.96 8.45
N VAL A 71 -8.00 3.59 8.41
CA VAL A 71 -8.52 4.37 9.54
C VAL A 71 -8.64 3.51 10.80
N GLY A 72 -9.09 2.26 10.68
CA GLY A 72 -9.15 1.32 11.80
C GLY A 72 -7.78 1.03 12.40
N ILE A 73 -6.78 0.77 11.55
CA ILE A 73 -5.39 0.51 11.96
C ILE A 73 -4.77 1.74 12.62
N GLU A 74 -4.92 2.93 12.03
CA GLU A 74 -4.39 4.18 12.57
C GLU A 74 -5.02 4.54 13.92
N ASN A 75 -6.33 4.36 14.07
CA ASN A 75 -7.02 4.55 15.34
C ASN A 75 -6.51 3.57 16.41
N PHE A 76 -6.35 2.29 16.06
CA PHE A 76 -5.77 1.30 16.96
C PHE A 76 -4.34 1.67 17.38
N ILE A 77 -3.49 2.08 16.44
CA ILE A 77 -2.13 2.53 16.74
C ILE A 77 -2.15 3.78 17.64
N GLY A 78 -3.06 4.72 17.39
CA GLY A 78 -3.23 5.92 18.22
C GLY A 78 -3.60 5.57 19.67
N LEU A 79 -4.58 4.69 19.85
CA LEU A 79 -4.97 4.18 21.17
C LEU A 79 -3.83 3.40 21.84
N PHE A 80 -3.12 2.58 21.07
CA PHE A 80 -1.99 1.81 21.55
C PHE A 80 -0.85 2.71 22.02
N LYS A 81 -0.50 3.74 21.24
CA LYS A 81 0.49 4.76 21.63
C LYS A 81 0.05 5.56 22.85
N ASN A 82 -1.24 5.86 22.98
CA ASN A 82 -1.76 6.56 24.16
C ASN A 82 -1.70 5.70 25.43
N ARG A 83 -1.89 4.38 25.29
CA ARG A 83 -1.80 3.43 26.42
C ARG A 83 -0.37 3.22 26.90
N PHE A 84 0.62 3.25 26.00
CA PHE A 84 2.03 3.06 26.35
C PHE A 84 2.80 4.38 26.27
N GLU A 85 2.92 5.06 27.42
CA GLU A 85 3.68 6.31 27.60
C GLU A 85 5.13 6.22 27.08
N SER A 86 5.72 5.03 27.07
CA SER A 86 7.06 4.77 26.52
C SER A 86 7.18 5.02 25.02
N LEU A 87 6.06 5.12 24.28
CA LEU A 87 6.01 5.37 22.84
C LEU A 87 5.76 6.84 22.48
N LYS A 88 5.49 7.71 23.45
CA LYS A 88 5.20 9.14 23.20
C LYS A 88 6.42 9.96 22.78
N GLY A 89 7.63 9.40 22.86
CA GLY A 89 8.89 10.09 22.53
C GLY A 89 9.31 10.07 21.06
N ARG A 90 8.57 9.41 20.15
CA ARG A 90 8.89 9.43 18.71
C ARG A 90 7.76 10.08 17.92
N SER A 91 7.85 11.40 17.78
CA SER A 91 7.22 12.10 16.67
C SER A 91 7.95 11.69 15.39
N PHE A 92 7.21 11.12 14.44
CA PHE A 92 7.66 10.99 13.05
C PHE A 92 7.29 12.26 12.29
#